data_AF-A0A1V2PZV4-F1
#
_entry.id   AF-A0A1V2PZV4-F1
#
_cell.length_a   1.000
_cell.length_b   1.000
_cell.length_c   1.000
_cell.angle_alpha   90.00
_cell.angle_beta   90.00
_cell.angle_gamma   90.00
#
_symmetry.space_group_name_H-M   'P 1'
#
loop_
_entity.id
_entity.type
_entity.pdbx_description
1 polymer ?
#
loop_
_entity_poly.entity_id
_entity_poly.type
_entity_poly.pdbx_seq_one_letter_code
_entity_poly.pdbx_strand_id
1 'polypeptide(L)'
;MKIMKALVASLVGLACAASPAVAAEQPGVRVINGQQTTVSEYPFIIAQMRTGGVRPAEQSCTGSVVGKRAVIIAAHCKFGQGEPKYLVYGRDDLVDTSKGTRIEIQEFRVHPKFTHADAWREGYDVAIIFTKTDIPTPAGMSYPKIANSSDKLSIGTAGTAVGYGKTDKDDARKNSKLWKTTLPVVDDSNCRNIAGQFNATYMFCDGYGDGRTGLCQGDSGGPYLVDGKIYGVFSWLRTDCASYNAHAKLWGVLGDWANEQLGDTGPPPSGPGSSFTASCQSSLTCAFDGSGSTGTISSYSWDFGDGTTGNGARVNHTYPSRSATYQAKLTVTDGSGRSATSQRDIRCWGFGGSQGFCFS
;
A
#
# COMPACT_ATOMS: atom_id res chain seq x y z
N MET A 1 42.07 -62.82 -51.83
CA MET A 1 43.06 -61.78 -52.19
C MET A 1 42.30 -60.66 -52.90
N LYS A 2 41.96 -59.60 -52.16
CA LYS A 2 41.21 -58.43 -52.65
C LYS A 2 42.18 -57.49 -53.38
N ILE A 3 41.85 -57.04 -54.59
CA ILE A 3 42.47 -55.86 -55.19
C ILE A 3 41.34 -54.95 -55.68
N MET A 4 41.24 -53.80 -55.03
CA MET A 4 40.31 -52.71 -55.27
C MET A 4 40.55 -52.04 -56.62
N LYS A 5 39.48 -51.78 -57.38
CA LYS A 5 39.44 -50.73 -58.40
C LYS A 5 38.78 -49.50 -57.78
N ALA A 6 39.51 -48.39 -57.75
CA ALA A 6 39.02 -47.10 -57.30
C ALA A 6 38.07 -46.50 -58.34
N LEU A 7 36.87 -46.11 -57.92
CA LEU A 7 35.97 -45.25 -58.69
C LEU A 7 36.03 -43.86 -58.08
N VAL A 8 36.45 -42.88 -58.87
CA VAL A 8 36.40 -41.45 -58.53
C VAL A 8 34.98 -40.97 -58.77
N ALA A 9 34.26 -40.59 -57.71
CA ALA A 9 32.96 -39.95 -57.81
C ALA A 9 33.12 -38.45 -57.56
N SER A 10 32.83 -37.64 -58.58
CA SER A 10 32.75 -36.19 -58.50
C SER A 10 31.70 -35.76 -57.46
N LEU A 11 32.13 -34.98 -56.46
CA LEU A 11 31.20 -34.23 -55.62
C LEU A 11 30.60 -33.08 -56.43
N VAL A 12 29.35 -33.25 -56.85
CA VAL A 12 28.48 -32.11 -57.18
C VAL A 12 27.97 -31.56 -55.85
N GLY A 13 28.54 -30.43 -55.41
CA GLY A 13 28.09 -29.71 -54.23
C GLY A 13 26.69 -29.16 -54.46
N LEU A 14 25.68 -29.80 -53.87
CA LEU A 14 24.35 -29.23 -53.75
C LEU A 14 24.42 -28.15 -52.66
N ALA A 15 24.57 -26.90 -53.07
CA ALA A 15 24.40 -25.77 -52.16
C ALA A 15 22.93 -25.70 -51.75
N CYS A 16 22.58 -26.30 -50.61
CA CYS A 16 21.35 -25.96 -49.91
C CYS A 16 21.47 -24.48 -49.50
N ALA A 17 20.78 -23.61 -50.24
CA ALA A 17 20.49 -22.27 -49.77
C ALA A 17 19.65 -22.42 -48.50
N ALA A 18 20.29 -22.38 -47.33
CA ALA A 18 19.60 -22.22 -46.07
C ALA A 18 18.91 -20.85 -46.13
N SER A 19 17.60 -20.84 -46.32
CA SER A 19 16.79 -19.67 -46.00
C SER A 19 17.17 -19.26 -44.57
N PRO A 20 17.40 -17.96 -44.29
CA PRO A 20 17.61 -17.54 -42.92
C PRO A 20 16.39 -18.02 -42.15
N ALA A 21 16.61 -18.90 -41.17
CA ALA A 21 15.58 -19.26 -40.22
C ALA A 21 15.12 -17.93 -39.63
N VAL A 22 13.91 -17.51 -39.99
CA VAL A 22 13.23 -16.45 -39.26
C VAL A 22 13.12 -17.03 -37.87
N ALA A 23 13.95 -16.52 -36.95
CA ALA A 23 13.87 -16.89 -35.56
C ALA A 23 12.41 -16.66 -35.18
N ALA A 24 11.69 -17.74 -34.88
CA ALA A 24 10.36 -17.62 -34.30
C ALA A 24 10.54 -16.76 -33.06
N GLU A 25 9.95 -15.56 -33.09
CA GLU A 25 9.91 -14.67 -31.95
C GLU A 25 9.31 -15.48 -30.80
N GLN A 26 10.13 -15.75 -29.78
CA GLN A 26 9.67 -16.46 -28.59
C GLN A 26 8.49 -15.66 -28.02
N PRO A 27 7.33 -16.29 -27.75
CA PRO A 27 6.16 -15.57 -27.25
C PRO A 27 6.53 -14.82 -25.97
N GLY A 28 6.65 -13.50 -26.07
CA GLY A 28 7.13 -12.65 -25.00
C GLY A 28 6.21 -12.72 -23.78
N VAL A 29 6.81 -13.10 -22.67
CA VAL A 29 6.29 -13.10 -21.29
C VAL A 29 5.49 -11.82 -21.03
N ARG A 30 4.19 -11.99 -20.71
CA ARG A 30 3.23 -10.93 -20.31
C ARG A 30 3.19 -10.88 -18.76
N VAL A 31 2.16 -10.36 -18.10
CA VAL A 31 1.83 -10.84 -16.73
C VAL A 31 1.60 -12.34 -16.89
N ILE A 32 2.64 -13.19 -16.83
CA ILE A 32 2.99 -14.11 -17.94
C ILE A 32 1.73 -14.71 -18.63
N ASN A 33 1.38 -14.34 -19.87
CA ASN A 33 0.11 -14.73 -20.53
C ASN A 33 -1.25 -14.28 -19.91
N GLY A 34 -1.30 -13.16 -19.19
CA GLY A 34 -2.52 -12.53 -18.67
C GLY A 34 -3.30 -11.76 -19.75
N GLN A 35 -4.47 -11.25 -19.37
CA GLN A 35 -5.37 -10.48 -20.24
C GLN A 35 -5.51 -9.06 -19.74
N GLN A 36 -5.46 -8.07 -20.65
CA GLN A 36 -5.79 -6.70 -20.29
C GLN A 36 -7.27 -6.65 -19.87
N THR A 37 -7.58 -5.86 -18.84
CA THR A 37 -8.93 -5.70 -18.29
C THR A 37 -9.21 -4.23 -18.00
N THR A 38 -10.38 -3.92 -17.45
CA THR A 38 -10.80 -2.55 -17.13
C THR A 38 -11.29 -2.42 -15.69
N VAL A 39 -11.27 -1.19 -15.18
CA VAL A 39 -11.92 -0.82 -13.91
C VAL A 39 -13.45 -0.88 -14.02
N SER A 40 -14.03 -0.94 -15.23
CA SER A 40 -15.46 -1.25 -15.37
C SER A 40 -15.77 -2.73 -15.08
N GLU A 41 -14.85 -3.64 -15.41
CA GLU A 41 -14.99 -5.07 -15.07
C GLU A 41 -14.66 -5.32 -13.59
N TYR A 42 -13.64 -4.65 -13.04
CA TYR A 42 -13.26 -4.73 -11.62
C TYR A 42 -13.31 -3.35 -10.95
N PRO A 43 -14.51 -2.82 -10.64
CA PRO A 43 -14.68 -1.45 -10.15
C PRO A 43 -14.19 -1.21 -8.73
N PHE A 44 -13.65 -2.24 -8.06
CA PHE A 44 -13.01 -2.11 -6.75
C PHE A 44 -11.49 -2.00 -6.85
N ILE A 45 -10.89 -2.12 -8.03
CA ILE A 45 -9.43 -2.03 -8.15
C ILE A 45 -8.98 -0.58 -8.06
N ILE A 46 -7.95 -0.34 -7.27
CA ILE A 46 -7.37 0.98 -7.02
C ILE A 46 -5.84 0.87 -7.03
N ALA A 47 -5.17 1.85 -7.62
CA ALA A 47 -3.71 1.90 -7.63
C ALA A 47 -3.20 2.74 -6.45
N GLN A 48 -2.13 2.28 -5.80
CA GLN A 48 -1.33 3.11 -4.92
C GLN A 48 -0.17 3.71 -5.73
N MET A 49 0.05 5.00 -5.54
CA MET A 49 1.12 5.76 -6.17
C MET A 49 2.13 6.24 -5.14
N ARG A 50 3.38 6.38 -5.56
CA ARG A 50 4.49 6.89 -4.76
C ARG A 50 5.22 7.97 -5.53
N THR A 51 5.06 9.23 -5.12
CA THR A 51 5.72 10.38 -5.75
C THR A 51 7.22 10.13 -5.94
N GLY A 52 7.75 10.30 -7.15
CA GLY A 52 9.15 9.97 -7.49
C GLY A 52 9.44 8.47 -7.63
N GLY A 53 8.42 7.64 -7.74
CA GLY A 53 8.53 6.21 -8.08
C GLY A 53 9.07 6.00 -9.49
N VAL A 54 9.92 4.99 -9.65
CA VAL A 54 10.57 4.67 -10.95
C VAL A 54 9.65 3.91 -11.92
N ARG A 55 8.54 3.36 -11.41
CA ARG A 55 7.57 2.65 -12.23
C ARG A 55 6.69 3.64 -13.02
N PRO A 56 6.10 3.20 -14.14
CA PRO A 56 5.20 4.01 -14.95
C PRO A 56 4.07 4.62 -14.11
N ALA A 57 3.78 5.90 -14.35
CA ALA A 57 2.80 6.67 -13.58
C ALA A 57 3.01 6.64 -12.06
N GLU A 58 4.24 6.38 -11.60
CA GLU A 58 4.60 6.28 -10.18
C GLU A 58 3.89 5.15 -9.40
N GLN A 59 3.38 4.15 -10.11
CA GLN A 59 2.65 3.02 -9.52
C GLN A 59 3.54 2.24 -8.56
N SER A 60 3.09 2.07 -7.31
CA SER A 60 3.82 1.32 -6.29
C SER A 60 3.17 0.00 -5.93
N CYS A 61 1.85 -0.01 -5.75
CA CYS A 61 1.09 -1.20 -5.38
C CYS A 61 -0.32 -1.17 -6.00
N THR A 62 -0.99 -2.31 -5.96
CA THR A 62 -2.42 -2.45 -6.29
C THR A 62 -3.18 -2.68 -4.99
N GLY A 63 -4.43 -2.21 -4.88
CA GLY A 63 -5.31 -2.48 -3.75
C GLY A 63 -6.75 -2.73 -4.18
N SER A 64 -7.59 -3.10 -3.22
CA SER A 64 -9.02 -3.34 -3.45
C SER A 64 -9.90 -2.51 -2.52
N VAL A 65 -10.82 -1.73 -3.10
CA VAL A 65 -11.83 -0.96 -2.38
C VAL A 65 -12.85 -1.92 -1.78
N VAL A 66 -12.91 -1.96 -0.44
CA VAL A 66 -13.76 -2.86 0.36
C VAL A 66 -14.82 -2.10 1.16
N GLY A 67 -14.86 -0.77 1.01
CA GLY A 67 -15.86 0.11 1.58
C GLY A 67 -15.73 1.52 1.02
N LYS A 68 -16.68 2.41 1.33
CA LYS A 68 -16.70 3.80 0.83
C LYS A 68 -15.38 4.54 1.01
N ARG A 69 -14.67 4.25 2.11
CA ARG A 69 -13.39 4.88 2.48
C ARG A 69 -12.32 3.87 2.88
N ALA A 70 -12.45 2.61 2.46
CA ALA A 70 -11.60 1.52 2.92
C ALA A 70 -11.02 0.74 1.75
N VAL A 71 -9.71 0.50 1.79
CA VAL A 71 -8.97 -0.27 0.78
C VAL A 71 -8.12 -1.32 1.49
N ILE A 72 -8.30 -2.59 1.14
CA ILE A 72 -7.38 -3.66 1.57
C ILE A 72 -6.18 -3.71 0.63
N ILE A 73 -5.00 -3.88 1.21
CA ILE A 73 -3.70 -3.87 0.51
C ILE A 73 -2.66 -4.67 1.32
N ALA A 74 -1.48 -4.91 0.76
CA ALA A 74 -0.35 -5.49 1.48
C ALA A 74 0.25 -4.46 2.46
N ALA A 75 0.71 -4.92 3.63
CA ALA A 75 1.30 -4.04 4.64
C ALA A 75 2.64 -3.43 4.17
N HIS A 76 3.45 -4.18 3.42
CA HIS A 76 4.72 -3.70 2.89
C HIS A 76 4.54 -2.54 1.89
N CYS A 77 3.34 -2.37 1.31
CA CYS A 77 3.00 -1.20 0.49
C CYS A 77 2.99 0.11 1.28
N LYS A 78 3.07 0.07 2.62
CA LYS A 78 3.31 1.26 3.44
C LYS A 78 4.75 1.78 3.31
N PHE A 79 5.73 0.92 3.01
CA PHE A 79 7.16 1.23 3.13
C PHE A 79 7.56 2.52 2.39
N GLY A 80 8.38 3.35 3.04
CA GLY A 80 8.71 4.73 2.68
C GLY A 80 8.21 5.76 3.70
N GLN A 81 8.59 5.63 4.99
CA GLN A 81 8.24 6.59 6.05
C GLN A 81 8.57 8.02 5.59
N GLY A 82 7.54 8.88 5.46
CA GLY A 82 7.68 10.26 4.99
C GLY A 82 7.51 10.49 3.47
N GLU A 83 7.37 9.44 2.66
CA GLU A 83 7.09 9.59 1.23
C GLU A 83 5.59 9.85 0.97
N PRO A 84 5.23 10.86 0.18
CA PRO A 84 3.83 11.18 -0.09
C PRO A 84 3.22 10.14 -1.03
N LYS A 85 2.61 9.10 -0.43
CA LYS A 85 1.78 8.11 -1.14
C LYS A 85 0.33 8.55 -1.18
N TYR A 86 -0.31 8.24 -2.30
CA TYR A 86 -1.72 8.52 -2.55
C TYR A 86 -2.34 7.37 -3.33
N LEU A 87 -3.66 7.36 -3.46
CA LEU A 87 -4.38 6.39 -4.26
C LEU A 87 -4.91 7.04 -5.54
N VAL A 88 -5.06 6.24 -6.60
CA VAL A 88 -5.72 6.63 -7.84
C VAL A 88 -6.77 5.60 -8.17
N TYR A 89 -8.02 6.06 -8.21
CA TYR A 89 -9.19 5.25 -8.51
C TYR A 89 -9.70 5.51 -9.94
N GLY A 90 -10.19 4.48 -10.63
CA GLY A 90 -10.95 4.65 -11.87
C GLY A 90 -10.14 4.91 -13.15
N ARG A 91 -8.96 4.30 -13.29
CA ARG A 91 -8.15 4.37 -14.53
C ARG A 91 -7.83 2.98 -15.07
N ASP A 92 -8.19 2.71 -16.32
CA ASP A 92 -7.71 1.50 -17.03
C ASP A 92 -6.22 1.59 -17.35
N ASP A 93 -5.75 2.81 -17.64
CA ASP A 93 -4.37 3.16 -17.92
C ASP A 93 -3.94 4.29 -16.99
N LEU A 94 -2.95 4.05 -16.13
CA LEU A 94 -2.53 4.98 -15.09
C LEU A 94 -1.92 6.27 -15.65
N VAL A 95 -1.39 6.25 -16.88
CA VAL A 95 -0.86 7.45 -17.54
C VAL A 95 -1.96 8.36 -18.10
N ASP A 96 -3.18 7.85 -18.29
CA ASP A 96 -4.32 8.67 -18.71
C ASP A 96 -4.88 9.46 -17.51
N THR A 97 -4.25 10.60 -17.24
CA THR A 97 -4.63 11.47 -16.12
C THR A 97 -5.93 12.23 -16.34
N SER A 98 -6.53 12.16 -17.55
CA SER A 98 -7.87 12.70 -17.83
C SER A 98 -8.98 11.85 -17.20
N LYS A 99 -8.66 10.62 -16.77
CA LYS A 99 -9.57 9.69 -16.12
C LYS A 99 -9.26 9.54 -14.63
N GLY A 100 -10.24 8.99 -13.91
CA GLY A 100 -10.10 8.61 -12.52
C GLY A 100 -9.99 9.78 -11.53
N THR A 101 -9.66 9.47 -10.29
CA THR A 101 -9.64 10.42 -9.18
C THR A 101 -8.47 10.09 -8.26
N ARG A 102 -7.71 11.13 -7.89
CA ARG A 102 -6.70 11.05 -6.83
C ARG A 102 -7.41 11.06 -5.48
N ILE A 103 -7.08 10.08 -4.63
CA ILE A 103 -7.64 9.91 -3.30
C ILE A 103 -6.53 9.98 -2.26
N GLU A 104 -6.69 10.87 -1.29
CA GLU A 104 -5.73 11.06 -0.21
C GLU A 104 -5.91 10.03 0.90
N ILE A 105 -4.78 9.53 1.41
CA ILE A 105 -4.74 8.57 2.51
C ILE A 105 -4.91 9.34 3.83
N GLN A 106 -5.85 8.91 4.67
CA GLN A 106 -6.00 9.38 6.06
C GLN A 106 -5.16 8.51 7.00
N GLU A 107 -5.26 7.20 6.87
CA GLU A 107 -4.62 6.23 7.76
C GLU A 107 -4.19 4.99 6.97
N PHE A 108 -3.03 4.45 7.31
CA PHE A 108 -2.53 3.18 6.80
C PHE A 108 -2.36 2.22 7.97
N ARG A 109 -3.42 1.47 8.28
CA ARG A 109 -3.47 0.55 9.41
C ARG A 109 -2.89 -0.79 8.98
N VAL A 110 -1.70 -1.10 9.46
CA VAL A 110 -1.01 -2.38 9.21
C VAL A 110 -1.39 -3.39 10.28
N HIS A 111 -1.40 -4.67 9.93
CA HIS A 111 -1.56 -5.72 10.93
C HIS A 111 -0.49 -5.56 12.03
N PRO A 112 -0.83 -5.62 13.34
CA PRO A 112 0.09 -5.26 14.43
C PRO A 112 1.32 -6.19 14.54
N LYS A 113 1.23 -7.39 13.96
CA LYS A 113 2.35 -8.34 13.87
C LYS A 113 3.25 -8.14 12.64
N PHE A 114 2.94 -7.20 11.75
CA PHE A 114 3.86 -6.73 10.73
C PHE A 114 4.78 -5.66 11.34
N THR A 115 5.88 -6.10 11.96
CA THR A 115 6.67 -5.27 12.90
C THR A 115 7.79 -4.46 12.25
N HIS A 116 8.18 -4.80 11.03
CA HIS A 116 9.29 -4.15 10.33
C HIS A 116 9.13 -4.25 8.82
N ALA A 117 9.91 -3.44 8.09
CA ALA A 117 9.80 -3.27 6.65
C ALA A 117 9.88 -4.57 5.83
N ASP A 118 10.76 -5.48 6.24
CA ASP A 118 11.00 -6.76 5.56
C ASP A 118 10.14 -7.92 6.11
N ALA A 119 9.22 -7.64 7.03
CA ALA A 119 8.35 -8.64 7.65
C ALA A 119 7.40 -9.33 6.65
N TRP A 120 7.30 -8.82 5.42
CA TRP A 120 6.61 -9.51 4.32
C TRP A 120 7.18 -10.91 4.08
N ARG A 121 8.47 -11.12 4.39
CA ARG A 121 9.13 -12.43 4.33
C ARG A 121 8.63 -13.39 5.41
N GLU A 122 8.02 -12.89 6.48
CA GLU A 122 7.67 -13.64 7.69
C GLU A 122 6.15 -13.85 7.83
N GLY A 123 5.33 -12.97 7.25
CA GLY A 123 3.87 -13.07 7.22
C GLY A 123 3.17 -11.78 7.62
N TYR A 124 1.88 -11.91 7.93
CA TYR A 124 1.04 -10.78 8.39
C TYR A 124 1.01 -9.57 7.44
N ASP A 125 1.31 -9.79 6.16
CA ASP A 125 1.44 -8.74 5.16
C ASP A 125 0.08 -8.27 4.62
N VAL A 126 -0.74 -7.73 5.52
CA VAL A 126 -2.07 -7.20 5.24
C VAL A 126 -2.28 -5.88 5.96
N ALA A 127 -2.97 -4.97 5.30
CA ALA A 127 -3.32 -3.67 5.83
C ALA A 127 -4.64 -3.15 5.27
N ILE A 128 -5.24 -2.21 6.01
CA ILE A 128 -6.37 -1.42 5.56
C ILE A 128 -5.93 0.03 5.46
N ILE A 129 -6.05 0.60 4.27
CA ILE A 129 -5.96 2.04 4.05
C ILE A 129 -7.35 2.64 4.23
N PHE A 130 -7.41 3.69 5.03
CA PHE A 130 -8.58 4.54 5.13
C PHE A 130 -8.32 5.88 4.43
N THR A 131 -9.26 6.29 3.59
CA THR A 131 -9.13 7.49 2.75
C THR A 131 -9.72 8.71 3.44
N LYS A 132 -9.24 9.92 3.11
CA LYS A 132 -9.80 11.18 3.65
C LYS A 132 -11.20 11.48 3.14
N THR A 133 -11.50 11.08 1.91
CA THR A 133 -12.79 11.28 1.25
C THR A 133 -13.34 9.96 0.76
N ASP A 134 -14.66 9.91 0.53
CA ASP A 134 -15.30 8.78 -0.15
C ASP A 134 -14.62 8.53 -1.50
N ILE A 135 -14.38 7.26 -1.80
CA ILE A 135 -13.90 6.78 -3.10
C ILE A 135 -15.11 6.80 -4.04
N PRO A 136 -15.03 7.43 -5.23
CA PRO A 136 -16.16 7.63 -6.12
C PRO A 136 -16.51 6.34 -6.90
N THR A 137 -16.78 5.26 -6.18
CA THR A 137 -17.23 3.98 -6.75
C THR A 137 -18.62 4.11 -7.37
N PRO A 138 -18.96 3.30 -8.39
CA PRO A 138 -20.30 3.31 -8.98
C PRO A 138 -21.41 3.25 -7.93
N ALA A 139 -22.48 4.02 -8.15
CA ALA A 139 -23.62 4.05 -7.24
C ALA A 139 -24.23 2.65 -7.09
N GLY A 140 -24.47 2.22 -5.85
CA GLY A 140 -25.03 0.88 -5.56
C GLY A 140 -24.04 -0.28 -5.74
N MET A 141 -22.76 -0.01 -6.00
CA MET A 141 -21.75 -1.05 -6.07
C MET A 141 -21.69 -1.84 -4.75
N SER A 142 -21.76 -3.17 -4.87
CA SER A 142 -21.44 -4.07 -3.75
C SER A 142 -19.93 -4.23 -3.67
N TYR A 143 -19.36 -3.86 -2.53
CA TYR A 143 -17.93 -4.07 -2.27
C TYR A 143 -17.62 -5.58 -2.15
N PRO A 144 -16.47 -6.04 -2.67
CA PRO A 144 -16.05 -7.42 -2.49
C PRO A 144 -15.87 -7.71 -1.00
N LYS A 145 -16.38 -8.85 -0.55
CA LYS A 145 -16.18 -9.32 0.83
C LYS A 145 -14.76 -9.83 0.99
N ILE A 146 -14.20 -9.69 2.19
CA ILE A 146 -12.93 -10.31 2.57
C ILE A 146 -13.23 -11.66 3.23
N ALA A 147 -12.54 -12.72 2.81
CA ALA A 147 -12.62 -14.02 3.45
C ALA A 147 -12.24 -13.94 4.93
N ASN A 148 -12.71 -14.90 5.73
CA ASN A 148 -12.45 -14.96 7.16
C ASN A 148 -12.26 -16.42 7.62
N SER A 149 -12.03 -16.66 8.91
CA SER A 149 -11.75 -18.01 9.44
C SER A 149 -12.87 -19.04 9.25
N SER A 150 -14.10 -18.61 8.89
CA SER A 150 -15.19 -19.52 8.52
C SER A 150 -15.14 -19.98 7.06
N ASP A 151 -14.41 -19.25 6.21
CA ASP A 151 -14.21 -19.59 4.80
C ASP A 151 -13.14 -20.66 4.62
N LYS A 152 -13.13 -21.30 3.45
CA LYS A 152 -12.13 -22.29 3.06
C LYS A 152 -11.78 -22.16 1.59
N LEU A 153 -10.53 -22.46 1.28
CA LEU A 153 -10.05 -22.52 -0.09
C LEU A 153 -9.23 -23.79 -0.29
N SER A 154 -9.56 -24.57 -1.32
CA SER A 154 -8.93 -25.87 -1.59
C SER A 154 -7.84 -25.75 -2.65
N ILE A 155 -6.83 -26.63 -2.59
CA ILE A 155 -5.84 -26.79 -3.67
C ILE A 155 -6.57 -27.05 -4.99
N GLY A 156 -6.08 -26.42 -6.06
CA GLY A 156 -6.67 -26.48 -7.40
C GLY A 156 -7.80 -25.48 -7.64
N THR A 157 -8.30 -24.79 -6.60
CA THR A 157 -9.28 -23.71 -6.80
C THR A 157 -8.66 -22.63 -7.67
N ALA A 158 -9.30 -22.29 -8.78
CA ALA A 158 -8.87 -21.22 -9.66
C ALA A 158 -9.41 -19.88 -9.14
N GLY A 159 -8.53 -18.89 -9.00
CA GLY A 159 -8.90 -17.54 -8.60
C GLY A 159 -8.30 -16.50 -9.53
N THR A 160 -8.95 -15.34 -9.59
CA THR A 160 -8.57 -14.24 -10.46
C THR A 160 -7.72 -13.24 -9.70
N ALA A 161 -6.53 -12.94 -10.21
CA ALA A 161 -5.69 -11.86 -9.73
C ALA A 161 -5.74 -10.67 -10.69
N VAL A 162 -5.76 -9.45 -10.16
CA VAL A 162 -5.96 -8.22 -10.95
C VAL A 162 -5.02 -7.13 -10.45
N GLY A 163 -4.33 -6.42 -11.36
CA GLY A 163 -3.39 -5.36 -10.97
C GLY A 163 -2.67 -4.62 -12.10
N TYR A 164 -1.83 -3.66 -11.70
CA TYR A 164 -1.05 -2.79 -12.57
C TYR A 164 0.47 -3.11 -12.56
N GLY A 165 0.84 -4.29 -12.05
CA GLY A 165 2.23 -4.72 -11.96
C GLY A 165 2.93 -4.83 -13.30
N LYS A 166 4.20 -5.20 -13.25
CA LYS A 166 5.00 -5.41 -14.46
C LYS A 166 4.41 -6.55 -15.27
N THR A 167 4.43 -6.40 -16.59
CA THR A 167 4.05 -7.46 -17.54
C THR A 167 5.24 -8.26 -18.04
N ASP A 168 6.43 -8.09 -17.48
CA ASP A 168 7.64 -8.85 -17.79
C ASP A 168 8.69 -8.60 -16.70
N LYS A 169 9.70 -9.46 -16.59
CA LYS A 169 10.71 -9.38 -15.52
C LYS A 169 11.51 -8.05 -15.53
N ASP A 170 11.75 -7.51 -16.72
CA ASP A 170 12.62 -6.35 -16.93
C ASP A 170 11.84 -5.02 -16.91
N ASP A 171 10.51 -5.08 -16.79
CA ASP A 171 9.62 -3.94 -17.01
C ASP A 171 9.86 -3.26 -18.38
N ALA A 172 10.29 -4.03 -19.38
CA ALA A 172 10.70 -3.52 -20.68
C ALA A 172 9.56 -2.75 -21.37
N ARG A 173 8.32 -3.17 -21.13
CA ARG A 173 7.12 -2.54 -21.67
C ARG A 173 6.61 -1.35 -20.86
N LYS A 174 7.18 -1.09 -19.68
CA LYS A 174 6.73 -0.02 -18.78
C LYS A 174 5.21 -0.04 -18.62
N ASN A 175 4.67 -1.18 -18.16
CA ASN A 175 3.22 -1.36 -18.06
C ASN A 175 2.58 -0.34 -17.11
N SER A 176 1.57 0.36 -17.61
CA SER A 176 0.68 1.26 -16.86
C SER A 176 -0.78 0.83 -16.89
N LYS A 177 -1.11 -0.25 -17.62
CA LYS A 177 -2.48 -0.70 -17.86
C LYS A 177 -2.89 -1.75 -16.84
N LEU A 178 -4.20 -1.90 -16.65
CA LEU A 178 -4.77 -2.93 -15.79
C LEU A 178 -4.83 -4.29 -16.47
N TRP A 179 -4.39 -5.33 -15.76
CA TRP A 179 -4.39 -6.72 -16.23
C TRP A 179 -5.06 -7.64 -15.22
N LYS A 180 -5.56 -8.77 -15.73
CA LYS A 180 -6.02 -9.90 -14.93
C LYS A 180 -5.33 -11.19 -15.38
N THR A 181 -5.25 -12.14 -14.46
CA THR A 181 -4.92 -13.54 -14.77
C THR A 181 -5.67 -14.49 -13.83
N THR A 182 -5.73 -15.77 -14.18
CA THR A 182 -6.32 -16.83 -13.35
C THR A 182 -5.25 -17.81 -12.91
N LEU A 183 -5.15 -18.03 -11.59
CA LEU A 183 -4.11 -18.83 -10.96
C LEU A 183 -4.74 -19.89 -10.05
N PRO A 184 -4.32 -21.15 -10.11
CA PRO A 184 -4.79 -22.17 -9.18
C PRO A 184 -4.09 -22.01 -7.83
N VAL A 185 -4.80 -22.26 -6.73
CA VAL A 185 -4.16 -22.54 -5.43
C VAL A 185 -3.32 -23.79 -5.57
N VAL A 186 -2.10 -23.76 -5.06
CA VAL A 186 -1.18 -24.90 -5.07
C VAL A 186 -0.74 -25.27 -3.66
N ASP A 187 -0.06 -26.40 -3.54
CA ASP A 187 0.51 -26.82 -2.26
C ASP A 187 1.51 -25.79 -1.74
N ASP A 188 1.39 -25.45 -0.45
CA ASP A 188 2.21 -24.46 0.25
C ASP A 188 3.72 -24.73 0.14
N SER A 189 4.13 -26.00 -0.03
CA SER A 189 5.54 -26.38 -0.23
C SER A 189 6.19 -25.68 -1.42
N ASN A 190 5.40 -25.34 -2.46
CA ASN A 190 5.85 -24.66 -3.66
C ASN A 190 6.40 -23.25 -3.41
N CYS A 191 5.92 -22.58 -2.35
CA CYS A 191 6.36 -21.23 -2.00
C CYS A 191 7.46 -21.19 -0.93
N ARG A 192 7.85 -22.33 -0.32
CA ARG A 192 8.81 -22.35 0.81
C ARG A 192 10.22 -21.90 0.47
N ASN A 193 10.66 -22.06 -0.78
CA ASN A 193 12.06 -21.85 -1.19
C ASN A 193 12.23 -20.81 -2.31
N ILE A 194 11.28 -19.90 -2.53
CA ILE A 194 11.33 -18.97 -3.68
C ILE A 194 11.89 -17.59 -3.33
N ALA A 195 11.48 -16.96 -2.22
CA ALA A 195 11.91 -15.59 -1.89
C ALA A 195 11.73 -15.15 -0.41
N GLY A 196 11.09 -15.94 0.46
CA GLY A 196 10.77 -15.57 1.85
C GLY A 196 10.61 -16.79 2.77
N GLN A 197 10.41 -16.55 4.07
CA GLN A 197 10.10 -17.59 5.06
C GLN A 197 8.60 -17.88 5.04
N PHE A 198 8.19 -18.73 4.09
CA PHE A 198 6.79 -19.06 3.92
C PHE A 198 6.19 -19.70 5.17
N ASN A 199 5.06 -19.16 5.65
CA ASN A 199 4.31 -19.68 6.78
C ASN A 199 2.84 -19.91 6.41
N ALA A 200 2.45 -21.17 6.24
CA ALA A 200 1.10 -21.62 5.85
C ALA A 200 -0.04 -21.16 6.79
N THR A 201 0.30 -20.70 7.99
CA THR A 201 -0.68 -20.13 8.93
C THR A 201 -1.23 -18.79 8.43
N TYR A 202 -0.37 -17.97 7.82
CA TYR A 202 -0.68 -16.59 7.44
C TYR A 202 -0.50 -16.33 5.94
N MET A 203 0.02 -17.32 5.20
CA MET A 203 0.23 -17.25 3.77
C MET A 203 -0.40 -18.45 3.06
N PHE A 204 -0.68 -18.30 1.78
CA PHE A 204 -0.97 -19.41 0.86
C PHE A 204 -0.24 -19.21 -0.46
N CYS A 205 -0.10 -20.30 -1.22
CA CYS A 205 0.62 -20.33 -2.48
C CYS A 205 -0.34 -20.51 -3.67
N ASP A 206 -0.08 -19.83 -4.78
CA ASP A 206 -0.81 -20.02 -6.04
C ASP A 206 0.12 -20.00 -7.28
N GLY A 207 -0.46 -20.30 -8.44
CA GLY A 207 0.17 -20.10 -9.74
C GLY A 207 0.99 -21.30 -10.23
N TYR A 208 2.01 -21.02 -11.04
CA TYR A 208 2.80 -22.04 -11.75
C TYR A 208 4.28 -21.81 -11.50
N GLY A 209 5.03 -22.88 -11.21
CA GLY A 209 6.46 -22.78 -10.87
C GLY A 209 7.36 -22.33 -12.01
N ASP A 210 6.93 -22.54 -13.27
CA ASP A 210 7.59 -22.00 -14.46
C ASP A 210 7.19 -20.55 -14.76
N GLY A 211 6.28 -20.00 -13.95
CA GLY A 211 5.72 -18.68 -14.14
C GLY A 211 4.99 -18.51 -15.46
N ARG A 212 4.52 -19.54 -16.18
CA ARG A 212 3.82 -19.36 -17.46
C ARG A 212 2.62 -18.40 -17.38
N THR A 213 2.09 -18.23 -16.17
CA THR A 213 1.23 -17.13 -15.76
C THR A 213 1.37 -16.86 -14.28
N GLY A 214 1.29 -15.58 -13.89
CA GLY A 214 1.62 -15.17 -12.53
C GLY A 214 1.49 -13.67 -12.34
N LEU A 215 1.85 -13.24 -11.14
CA LEU A 215 1.89 -11.83 -10.73
C LEU A 215 3.32 -11.31 -10.87
N CYS A 216 3.52 -10.01 -10.67
CA CYS A 216 4.85 -9.43 -10.67
C CYS A 216 4.95 -8.19 -9.78
N GLN A 217 6.15 -7.64 -9.68
CA GLN A 217 6.41 -6.42 -8.92
C GLN A 217 5.43 -5.31 -9.32
N GLY A 218 4.84 -4.65 -8.33
CA GLY A 218 3.76 -3.66 -8.50
C GLY A 218 2.35 -4.23 -8.40
N ASP A 219 2.16 -5.53 -8.55
CA ASP A 219 0.85 -6.16 -8.24
C ASP A 219 0.63 -6.27 -6.73
N SER A 220 1.68 -6.09 -5.90
CA SER A 220 1.63 -6.19 -4.45
C SER A 220 0.40 -5.48 -3.88
N GLY A 221 -0.34 -6.18 -3.01
CA GLY A 221 -1.60 -5.73 -2.44
C GLY A 221 -2.85 -6.03 -3.27
N GLY A 222 -2.68 -6.43 -4.53
CA GLY A 222 -3.77 -6.83 -5.42
C GLY A 222 -4.52 -8.07 -4.89
N PRO A 223 -5.80 -8.23 -5.26
CA PRO A 223 -6.64 -9.30 -4.73
C PRO A 223 -6.39 -10.63 -5.44
N TYR A 224 -6.57 -11.73 -4.71
CA TYR A 224 -6.89 -13.04 -5.26
C TYR A 224 -8.40 -13.31 -5.04
N LEU A 225 -9.16 -13.34 -6.12
CA LEU A 225 -10.63 -13.37 -6.12
C LEU A 225 -11.16 -14.76 -6.42
N VAL A 226 -12.15 -15.21 -5.64
CA VAL A 226 -12.96 -16.39 -5.92
C VAL A 226 -14.42 -16.03 -5.67
N ASP A 227 -15.26 -16.16 -6.70
CA ASP A 227 -16.69 -15.81 -6.66
C ASP A 227 -16.97 -14.40 -6.11
N GLY A 228 -16.14 -13.43 -6.50
CA GLY A 228 -16.25 -12.02 -6.06
C GLY A 228 -15.84 -11.76 -4.61
N LYS A 229 -15.36 -12.76 -3.87
CA LYS A 229 -14.77 -12.63 -2.53
C LYS A 229 -13.24 -12.62 -2.63
N ILE A 230 -12.58 -11.78 -1.83
CA ILE A 230 -11.12 -11.69 -1.73
C ILE A 230 -10.63 -12.74 -0.74
N TYR A 231 -9.85 -13.71 -1.22
CA TYR A 231 -9.21 -14.74 -0.38
C TYR A 231 -7.74 -14.45 -0.10
N GLY A 232 -7.12 -13.61 -0.93
CA GLY A 232 -5.71 -13.26 -0.81
C GLY A 232 -5.40 -11.82 -1.12
N VAL A 233 -4.35 -11.33 -0.48
CA VAL A 233 -3.66 -10.09 -0.82
C VAL A 233 -2.27 -10.47 -1.29
N PHE A 234 -1.94 -10.17 -2.54
CA PHE A 234 -0.65 -10.55 -3.08
C PHE A 234 0.49 -9.88 -2.32
N SER A 235 1.47 -10.67 -1.90
CA SER A 235 2.52 -10.26 -0.97
C SER A 235 3.89 -10.28 -1.64
N TRP A 236 4.34 -11.45 -2.10
CA TRP A 236 5.66 -11.57 -2.69
C TRP A 236 5.81 -12.78 -3.61
N LEU A 237 6.87 -12.74 -4.40
CA LEU A 237 7.30 -13.79 -5.32
C LEU A 237 8.80 -13.61 -5.61
N ARG A 238 9.38 -14.48 -6.44
CA ARG A 238 10.75 -14.29 -6.93
C ARG A 238 10.85 -13.06 -7.84
N THR A 239 11.92 -12.27 -7.73
CA THR A 239 12.03 -10.98 -8.42
C THR A 239 12.01 -11.04 -9.95
N ASP A 240 12.28 -12.21 -10.55
CA ASP A 240 12.16 -12.43 -11.99
C ASP A 240 10.73 -12.75 -12.45
N CYS A 241 9.77 -12.78 -11.53
CA CYS A 241 8.34 -13.03 -11.75
C CYS A 241 8.03 -14.36 -12.44
N ALA A 242 8.99 -15.27 -12.47
CA ALA A 242 8.85 -16.61 -13.02
C ALA A 242 8.82 -17.63 -11.87
N SER A 243 7.77 -17.57 -11.04
CA SER A 243 7.60 -18.48 -9.89
C SER A 243 6.14 -18.57 -9.46
N TYR A 244 5.87 -19.43 -8.49
CA TYR A 244 4.68 -19.34 -7.66
C TYR A 244 4.60 -17.99 -6.92
N ASN A 245 3.41 -17.64 -6.43
CA ASN A 245 3.18 -16.40 -5.71
C ASN A 245 2.68 -16.68 -4.29
N ALA A 246 3.18 -15.90 -3.34
CA ALA A 246 2.72 -15.93 -1.96
C ALA A 246 1.76 -14.77 -1.70
N HIS A 247 0.66 -15.09 -1.04
CA HIS A 247 -0.39 -14.14 -0.68
C HIS A 247 -0.60 -14.16 0.84
N ALA A 248 -0.99 -13.04 1.42
CA ALA A 248 -1.56 -13.04 2.76
C ALA A 248 -2.88 -13.82 2.74
N LYS A 249 -3.02 -14.82 3.61
CA LYS A 249 -4.14 -15.76 3.67
C LYS A 249 -5.30 -15.20 4.48
N LEU A 250 -6.39 -14.84 3.81
CA LEU A 250 -7.52 -14.16 4.46
C LEU A 250 -8.52 -15.13 5.11
N TRP A 251 -8.57 -16.41 4.73
CA TRP A 251 -9.47 -17.36 5.40
C TRP A 251 -8.92 -17.87 6.75
N GLY A 252 -8.60 -16.93 7.63
CA GLY A 252 -7.97 -17.16 8.93
C GLY A 252 -7.75 -15.84 9.65
N VAL A 253 -6.77 -15.80 10.56
CA VAL A 253 -6.54 -14.66 11.46
C VAL A 253 -6.35 -13.31 10.74
N LEU A 254 -5.79 -13.31 9.54
CA LEU A 254 -5.55 -12.06 8.79
C LEU A 254 -6.85 -11.47 8.23
N GLY A 255 -7.75 -12.32 7.73
CA GLY A 255 -9.05 -11.84 7.26
C GLY A 255 -10.01 -11.52 8.40
N ASP A 256 -9.94 -12.25 9.52
CA ASP A 256 -10.68 -11.89 10.74
C ASP A 256 -10.28 -10.49 11.20
N TRP A 257 -8.97 -10.24 11.32
CA TRP A 257 -8.44 -8.91 11.66
C TRP A 257 -8.87 -7.85 10.65
N ALA A 258 -8.77 -8.13 9.34
CA ALA A 258 -9.14 -7.19 8.30
C ALA A 258 -10.64 -6.84 8.35
N ASN A 259 -11.50 -7.83 8.56
CA ASN A 259 -12.95 -7.64 8.72
C ASN A 259 -13.30 -6.89 10.00
N GLU A 260 -12.59 -7.12 11.11
CA GLU A 260 -12.74 -6.34 12.35
C GLU A 260 -12.50 -4.85 12.10
N GLN A 261 -11.48 -4.50 11.30
CA GLN A 261 -11.21 -3.10 10.94
C GLN A 261 -12.34 -2.45 10.12
N LEU A 262 -13.20 -3.25 9.46
CA LEU A 262 -14.34 -2.77 8.69
C LEU A 262 -15.65 -2.80 9.49
N GLY A 263 -15.72 -3.60 10.56
CA GLY A 263 -16.86 -3.76 11.47
C GLY A 263 -16.95 -2.66 12.54
N ASP A 264 -15.86 -1.92 12.79
CA ASP A 264 -15.93 -0.58 13.38
C ASP A 264 -16.55 0.36 12.33
N THR A 265 -17.90 0.40 12.25
CA THR A 265 -18.68 0.99 11.14
C THR A 265 -18.65 2.52 11.03
N GLY A 266 -17.54 3.17 11.35
CA GLY A 266 -17.25 4.52 10.93
C GLY A 266 -16.04 4.56 10.00
N PRO A 267 -15.84 5.62 9.19
CA PRO A 267 -14.46 5.98 8.89
C PRO A 267 -13.67 5.98 10.22
N PRO A 268 -12.36 5.65 10.23
CA PRO A 268 -11.58 5.73 11.46
C PRO A 268 -11.91 7.07 12.10
N PRO A 269 -12.10 7.13 13.44
CA PRO A 269 -12.31 8.39 14.12
C PRO A 269 -11.34 9.36 13.49
N SER A 270 -11.85 10.47 12.94
CA SER A 270 -11.01 11.52 12.37
C SER A 270 -9.84 11.65 13.33
N GLY A 271 -8.61 11.42 12.83
CA GLY A 271 -7.42 11.47 13.68
C GLY A 271 -7.47 12.72 14.56
N PRO A 272 -6.84 12.72 15.73
CA PRO A 272 -7.10 13.74 16.72
C PRO A 272 -6.98 15.13 16.08
N GLY A 273 -7.93 16.02 16.29
CA GLY A 273 -7.89 17.37 15.74
C GLY A 273 -7.35 18.31 16.81
N SER A 274 -6.17 18.88 16.60
CA SER A 274 -5.56 19.79 17.58
C SER A 274 -6.23 21.17 17.54
N SER A 275 -6.64 21.66 18.70
CA SER A 275 -7.14 23.03 18.90
C SER A 275 -6.85 23.46 20.34
N PHE A 276 -6.45 24.71 20.51
CA PHE A 276 -6.31 25.29 21.85
C PHE A 276 -6.64 26.78 21.89
N THR A 277 -6.90 27.24 23.11
CA THR A 277 -6.95 28.66 23.48
C THR A 277 -5.80 28.99 24.43
N ALA A 278 -5.30 30.22 24.35
CA ALA A 278 -4.35 30.78 25.31
C ALA A 278 -4.94 32.05 25.93
N SER A 279 -4.75 32.27 27.23
CA SER A 279 -5.21 33.47 27.93
C SER A 279 -4.16 33.89 28.94
N CYS A 280 -3.64 35.12 28.80
CA CYS A 280 -2.53 35.60 29.60
C CYS A 280 -2.94 36.61 30.68
N GLN A 281 -4.22 37.03 30.73
CA GLN A 281 -4.80 37.95 31.73
C GLN A 281 -3.91 39.16 32.08
N SER A 282 -3.23 39.74 31.09
CA SER A 282 -2.27 40.83 31.27
C SER A 282 -1.12 40.52 32.25
N SER A 283 -0.70 39.25 32.29
CA SER A 283 0.46 38.76 33.04
C SER A 283 1.44 38.02 32.12
N LEU A 284 2.64 37.71 32.63
CA LEU A 284 3.60 36.84 31.91
C LEU A 284 3.21 35.36 31.96
N THR A 285 2.25 35.00 32.80
CA THR A 285 1.72 33.65 32.91
C THR A 285 0.48 33.50 32.04
N CYS A 286 0.55 32.61 31.07
CA CYS A 286 -0.56 32.27 30.20
C CYS A 286 -1.14 30.91 30.59
N ALA A 287 -2.47 30.84 30.69
CA ALA A 287 -3.22 29.61 30.78
C ALA A 287 -3.51 29.08 29.38
N PHE A 288 -3.10 27.85 29.11
CA PHE A 288 -3.33 27.13 27.87
C PHE A 288 -4.36 26.02 28.09
N ASP A 289 -5.34 25.95 27.19
CA ASP A 289 -6.40 24.95 27.23
C ASP A 289 -6.54 24.28 25.87
N GLY A 290 -6.05 23.05 25.78
CA GLY A 290 -6.15 22.17 24.62
C GLY A 290 -7.39 21.26 24.64
N SER A 291 -8.26 21.36 25.65
CA SER A 291 -9.40 20.44 25.80
C SER A 291 -10.47 20.58 24.70
N GLY A 292 -10.41 21.64 23.90
CA GLY A 292 -11.22 21.79 22.68
C GLY A 292 -10.72 20.98 21.47
N SER A 293 -9.63 20.23 21.63
CA SER A 293 -9.16 19.28 20.61
C SER A 293 -10.18 18.13 20.44
N THR A 294 -10.28 17.60 19.22
CA THR A 294 -11.29 16.60 18.83
C THR A 294 -10.68 15.22 18.65
N GLY A 295 -11.52 14.18 18.65
CA GLY A 295 -11.08 12.77 18.59
C GLY A 295 -10.71 12.18 19.96
N THR A 296 -10.33 10.90 19.98
CA THR A 296 -9.94 10.20 21.20
C THR A 296 -8.50 10.53 21.55
N ILE A 297 -8.26 11.42 22.51
CA ILE A 297 -6.89 11.87 22.84
C ILE A 297 -6.32 11.05 23.99
N SER A 298 -5.16 10.43 23.78
CA SER A 298 -4.38 9.71 24.78
C SER A 298 -3.33 10.60 25.46
N SER A 299 -2.79 11.60 24.75
CA SER A 299 -1.79 12.51 25.31
C SER A 299 -1.84 13.92 24.72
N TYR A 300 -1.40 14.89 25.53
CA TYR A 300 -1.21 16.30 25.18
C TYR A 300 0.23 16.68 25.49
N SER A 301 0.93 17.22 24.50
CA SER A 301 2.30 17.72 24.63
C SER A 301 2.40 19.14 24.12
N TRP A 302 3.01 20.01 24.92
CA TRP A 302 3.17 21.43 24.65
C TRP A 302 4.63 21.78 24.43
N ASP A 303 4.87 22.64 23.45
CA ASP A 303 6.12 23.34 23.21
C ASP A 303 5.78 24.83 23.21
N PHE A 304 6.28 25.57 24.19
CA PHE A 304 5.88 26.97 24.37
C PHE A 304 6.64 27.94 23.45
N GLY A 305 7.61 27.44 22.67
CA GLY A 305 8.42 28.25 21.76
C GLY A 305 9.58 29.01 22.44
N ASP A 306 9.79 28.82 23.74
CA ASP A 306 10.88 29.41 24.54
C ASP A 306 11.92 28.38 25.00
N GLY A 307 11.84 27.15 24.46
CA GLY A 307 12.69 26.01 24.83
C GLY A 307 12.15 25.16 25.99
N THR A 308 11.03 25.56 26.60
CA THR A 308 10.35 24.76 27.63
C THR A 308 9.15 24.00 27.07
N THR A 309 8.73 22.96 27.79
CA THR A 309 7.64 22.06 27.40
C THR A 309 6.67 21.83 28.54
N GLY A 310 5.47 21.37 28.21
CA GLY A 310 4.43 21.03 29.17
C GLY A 310 3.62 19.82 28.73
N ASN A 311 2.83 19.25 29.63
CA ASN A 311 1.96 18.10 29.35
C ASN A 311 0.58 18.30 29.98
N GLY A 312 -0.41 17.56 29.45
CA GLY A 312 -1.79 17.58 29.94
C GLY A 312 -2.69 18.54 29.17
N ALA A 313 -4.00 18.35 29.28
CA ALA A 313 -4.99 19.10 28.50
C ALA A 313 -5.02 20.59 28.85
N ARG A 314 -4.66 20.95 30.09
CA ARG A 314 -4.59 22.32 30.60
C ARG A 314 -3.27 22.52 31.30
N VAL A 315 -2.58 23.62 30.99
CA VAL A 315 -1.27 23.95 31.56
C VAL A 315 -1.12 25.46 31.71
N ASN A 316 -0.45 25.90 32.77
CA ASN A 316 -0.02 27.29 32.92
C ASN A 316 1.47 27.37 32.61
N HIS A 317 1.86 28.39 31.85
CA HIS A 317 3.26 28.64 31.52
C HIS A 317 3.63 30.10 31.68
N THR A 318 4.81 30.39 32.22
CA THR A 318 5.31 31.75 32.44
C THR A 318 6.45 32.05 31.49
N TYR A 319 6.26 33.04 30.62
CA TYR A 319 7.28 33.40 29.62
C TYR A 319 8.43 34.22 30.23
N PRO A 320 9.70 33.92 29.85
CA PRO A 320 10.87 34.55 30.45
C PRO A 320 11.15 35.96 29.89
N SER A 321 10.86 36.21 28.61
CA SER A 321 11.08 37.52 27.99
C SER A 321 9.82 38.35 27.95
N ARG A 322 9.98 39.63 28.29
CA ARG A 322 8.93 40.64 28.24
C ARG A 322 8.88 41.36 26.90
N SER A 323 9.76 41.05 25.96
CA SER A 323 9.76 41.66 24.62
C SER A 323 10.12 40.59 23.59
N ALA A 324 9.21 39.66 23.35
CA ALA A 324 9.41 38.55 22.42
C ALA A 324 8.06 38.04 21.88
N THR A 325 8.11 37.36 20.74
CA THR A 325 7.00 36.56 20.22
C THR A 325 7.40 35.09 20.27
N TYR A 326 6.57 34.26 20.89
CA TYR A 326 6.78 32.84 21.06
C TYR A 326 5.71 32.06 20.31
N GLN A 327 6.08 30.99 19.60
CA GLN A 327 5.12 30.15 18.91
C GLN A 327 4.74 28.96 19.79
N ALA A 328 3.65 29.09 20.55
CA ALA A 328 3.12 28.00 21.35
C ALA A 328 2.48 26.94 20.45
N LYS A 329 2.89 25.69 20.62
CA LYS A 329 2.49 24.54 19.82
C LYS A 329 1.90 23.45 20.72
N LEU A 330 0.65 23.06 20.47
CA LEU A 330 0.04 21.87 21.04
C LEU A 330 0.17 20.72 20.06
N THR A 331 0.58 19.55 20.55
CA THR A 331 0.47 18.26 19.85
C THR A 331 -0.41 17.33 20.66
N VAL A 332 -1.49 16.84 20.05
CA VAL A 332 -2.38 15.81 20.63
C VAL A 332 -2.12 14.49 19.93
N THR A 333 -2.10 13.39 20.69
CA THR A 333 -1.94 12.03 20.17
C THR A 333 -3.11 11.17 20.64
N ASP A 334 -3.56 10.22 19.82
CA ASP A 334 -4.60 9.26 20.18
C ASP A 334 -4.04 7.92 20.68
N GLY A 335 -4.93 7.01 21.09
CA GLY A 335 -4.54 5.67 21.58
C GLY A 335 -3.91 4.76 20.52
N SER A 336 -3.98 5.15 19.24
CA SER A 336 -3.38 4.45 18.10
C SER A 336 -2.06 5.08 17.63
N GLY A 337 -1.59 6.14 18.29
CA GLY A 337 -0.35 6.84 17.96
C GLY A 337 -0.45 7.86 16.82
N ARG A 338 -1.66 8.20 16.36
CA ARG A 338 -1.86 9.29 15.38
C ARG A 338 -1.82 10.64 16.11
N SER A 339 -1.25 11.66 15.48
CA SER A 339 -1.08 12.98 16.11
C SER A 339 -1.58 14.11 15.23
N ALA A 340 -1.98 15.23 15.85
CA ALA A 340 -2.15 16.50 15.17
C ALA A 340 -1.60 17.65 15.99
N THR A 341 -1.33 18.76 15.30
CA THR A 341 -0.68 19.93 15.87
C THR A 341 -1.43 21.20 15.53
N SER A 342 -1.47 22.13 16.47
CA SER A 342 -1.95 23.50 16.27
C SER A 342 -0.99 24.48 16.93
N GLN A 343 -0.87 25.68 16.38
CA GLN A 343 0.07 26.70 16.84
C GLN A 343 -0.61 28.07 16.98
N ARG A 344 -0.12 28.88 17.92
CA ARG A 344 -0.49 30.30 18.09
C ARG A 344 0.72 31.11 18.53
N ASP A 345 0.77 32.37 18.12
CA ASP A 345 1.77 33.32 18.59
C ASP A 345 1.36 33.88 19.95
N ILE A 346 2.28 33.89 20.91
CA ILE A 346 2.16 34.59 22.18
C ILE A 346 3.14 35.75 22.17
N ARG A 347 2.61 36.96 22.24
CA ARG A 347 3.39 38.20 22.20
C ARG A 347 3.48 38.77 23.59
N CYS A 348 4.69 38.98 24.08
CA CYS A 348 4.94 39.57 25.38
C CYS A 348 5.54 40.97 25.22
N TRP A 349 5.02 41.92 26.01
CA TRP A 349 5.44 43.32 26.05
C TRP A 349 5.82 43.76 27.47
N GLY A 350 6.81 44.63 27.55
CA GLY A 350 7.33 45.23 28.77
C GLY A 350 7.37 46.74 28.64
N PHE A 351 6.82 47.43 29.63
CA PHE A 351 7.09 48.85 29.86
C PHE A 351 8.20 48.90 30.90
N GLY A 352 9.32 49.57 30.63
CA GLY A 352 10.53 49.51 31.46
C GLY A 352 10.29 49.43 32.98
N GLY A 353 10.92 48.45 33.65
CA GLY A 353 10.68 48.12 35.07
C GLY A 353 10.45 46.62 35.31
N SER A 354 9.89 46.24 36.47
CA SER A 354 9.59 44.84 36.84
C SER A 354 8.26 44.29 36.29
N GLN A 355 7.52 45.07 35.50
CA GLN A 355 6.20 44.70 34.98
C GLN A 355 6.22 44.31 33.49
N GLY A 356 5.38 43.36 33.10
CA GLY A 356 5.23 42.89 31.72
C GLY A 356 4.00 41.99 31.59
N PHE A 357 3.52 41.83 30.36
CA PHE A 357 2.32 41.04 30.08
C PHE A 357 2.38 40.40 28.70
N CYS A 358 1.67 39.29 28.52
CA CYS A 358 1.55 38.60 27.25
C CYS A 358 0.11 38.62 26.72
N PHE A 359 -0.06 38.34 25.42
CA PHE A 359 -1.35 38.15 24.75
C PHE A 359 -1.21 37.17 23.56
N SER A 360 -2.32 36.52 23.20
CA SER A 360 -2.41 35.51 22.12
C SER A 360 -3.28 35.97 20.97
#